data_AF-A0A318IKN2-F1
#
_entry.id   AF-A0A318IKN2-F1
#
_cell.length_a   1.000
_cell.length_b   1.000
_cell.length_c   1.000
_cell.angle_alpha   90.00
_cell.angle_beta   90.00
_cell.angle_gamma   90.00
#
_symmetry.space_group_name_H-M   'P 1'
#
loop_
_entity.id
_entity.type
_entity.pdbx_description
1 polymer ?
#
loop_
_entity_poly.entity_id
_entity_poly.type
_entity_poly.pdbx_seq_one_letter_code
_entity_poly.pdbx_strand_id
1 'polypeptide(L)'
;MQSKVIRMAIILLSCAPCISAYARDDHALPELLRVMGFSELIRAQVDVSCRQDAQYAANPRLITLCDKRHHIPDTVIEGAALPYLRRHMSTQLAQEAIAILTSPSEKAVSRKLTAEIASGNHNLLTPDELLLLKRRNESRHGQALSAFSSDPEQGRAVARAMFEYDPRTGSSHPAPLKP
;
A
#
# COMPACT_ATOMS: atom_id res chain seq x y z
N MET A 1 -57.14 -7.09 -30.71
CA MET A 1 -56.42 -6.10 -31.54
C MET A 1 -56.00 -4.97 -30.61
N GLN A 2 -54.81 -5.04 -30.02
CA GLN A 2 -53.55 -4.50 -30.52
C GLN A 2 -53.48 -2.96 -30.56
N SER A 3 -52.43 -2.44 -29.90
CA SER A 3 -51.79 -1.13 -30.06
C SER A 3 -52.58 0.08 -29.53
N LYS A 4 -52.02 1.10 -28.85
CA LYS A 4 -50.64 1.58 -28.64
C LYS A 4 -50.76 2.66 -27.51
N VAL A 5 -49.98 2.62 -26.43
CA VAL A 5 -48.67 3.29 -26.27
C VAL A 5 -48.79 4.79 -25.87
N ILE A 6 -48.25 5.09 -24.67
CA ILE A 6 -47.66 6.37 -24.16
C ILE A 6 -48.57 7.33 -23.36
N ARG A 7 -48.19 7.52 -22.09
CA ARG A 7 -47.82 8.78 -21.38
C ARG A 7 -48.06 8.57 -19.88
N MET A 8 -47.12 7.99 -19.14
CA MET A 8 -46.09 8.72 -18.38
C MET A 8 -46.67 9.95 -17.66
N ALA A 9 -46.84 9.89 -16.34
CA ALA A 9 -46.25 10.84 -15.39
C ALA A 9 -46.67 10.55 -13.93
N ILE A 10 -45.71 10.80 -13.03
CA ILE A 10 -45.85 11.17 -11.61
C ILE A 10 -46.13 10.03 -10.61
N ILE A 11 -45.12 9.21 -10.36
CA ILE A 11 -44.90 8.69 -9.01
C ILE A 11 -43.99 9.69 -8.29
N LEU A 12 -44.62 10.67 -7.64
CA LEU A 12 -44.07 11.41 -6.51
C LEU A 12 -44.08 10.46 -5.31
N LEU A 13 -43.12 9.54 -5.23
CA LEU A 13 -42.86 8.80 -4.01
C LEU A 13 -41.50 9.23 -3.47
N SER A 14 -41.58 10.20 -2.58
CA SER A 14 -40.81 10.31 -1.35
C SER A 14 -40.01 9.06 -0.98
N CYS A 15 -38.82 8.95 -1.52
CA CYS A 15 -37.66 8.50 -0.78
C CYS A 15 -36.66 9.63 -0.94
N ALA A 16 -36.59 10.50 0.06
CA ALA A 16 -35.38 11.26 0.28
C ALA A 16 -34.23 10.23 0.22
N PRO A 17 -33.28 10.33 -0.72
CA PRO A 17 -32.02 9.70 -0.44
C PRO A 17 -31.57 10.34 0.88
N CYS A 18 -31.39 9.50 1.90
CA CYS A 18 -30.36 9.76 2.88
C CYS A 18 -29.08 10.01 2.07
N ILE A 19 -28.87 11.26 1.67
CA ILE A 19 -27.55 11.77 1.35
C ILE A 19 -26.92 11.81 2.73
N SER A 20 -26.51 10.63 3.21
CA SER A 20 -25.41 10.54 4.13
C SER A 20 -24.33 11.36 3.45
N ALA A 21 -24.08 12.54 4.01
CA ALA A 21 -22.84 13.23 3.79
C ALA A 21 -21.77 12.18 4.09
N TYR A 22 -21.25 11.55 3.04
CA TYR A 22 -19.98 10.85 3.09
C TYR A 22 -18.99 11.96 3.44
N ALA A 23 -18.80 12.19 4.74
CA ALA A 23 -17.53 12.63 5.25
C ALA A 23 -16.54 11.64 4.65
N ARG A 24 -15.90 12.08 3.57
CA ARG A 24 -14.97 11.31 2.76
C ARG A 24 -13.90 10.86 3.75
N ASP A 25 -13.94 9.59 4.11
CA ASP A 25 -13.05 9.04 5.12
C ASP A 25 -11.65 8.95 4.51
N ASP A 26 -10.95 10.09 4.49
CA ASP A 26 -9.60 10.25 3.95
C ASP A 26 -8.56 9.41 4.72
N HIS A 27 -8.99 8.71 5.79
CA HIS A 27 -8.18 7.81 6.58
C HIS A 27 -8.04 6.40 5.98
N ALA A 28 -8.89 6.00 5.03
CA ALA A 28 -8.82 4.63 4.48
C ALA A 28 -7.50 4.35 3.72
N LEU A 29 -6.96 5.33 2.99
CA LEU A 29 -5.71 5.15 2.24
C LEU A 29 -4.47 5.05 3.16
N PRO A 30 -4.29 5.96 4.15
CA PRO A 30 -3.27 5.76 5.19
C PRO A 30 -3.42 4.44 5.94
N GLU A 31 -4.65 4.08 6.32
CA GLU A 31 -4.90 2.85 7.07
C GLU A 31 -4.55 1.59 6.25
N LEU A 32 -4.83 1.62 4.94
CA LEU A 32 -4.46 0.51 4.06
C LEU A 32 -2.94 0.28 4.02
N LEU A 33 -2.12 1.34 3.99
CA LEU A 33 -0.66 1.20 4.05
C LEU A 33 -0.21 0.51 5.34
N ARG A 34 -0.87 0.80 6.47
CA ARG A 34 -0.59 0.15 7.75
C ARG A 34 -1.03 -1.30 7.76
N VAL A 35 -2.28 -1.57 7.34
CA VAL A 35 -2.86 -2.91 7.31
C VAL A 35 -2.06 -3.86 6.42
N MET A 36 -1.53 -3.38 5.30
CA MET A 36 -0.67 -4.18 4.42
C MET A 36 0.77 -4.35 4.92
N GLY A 37 1.14 -3.70 6.03
CA GLY A 37 2.51 -3.72 6.55
C GLY A 37 3.51 -3.07 5.60
N PHE A 38 3.11 -2.00 4.90
CA PHE A 38 3.92 -1.40 3.82
C PHE A 38 5.33 -1.02 4.30
N SER A 39 5.42 -0.36 5.46
CA SER A 39 6.70 0.05 6.05
C SER A 39 7.59 -1.15 6.42
N GLU A 40 6.99 -2.24 6.91
CA GLU A 40 7.71 -3.48 7.25
C GLU A 40 8.26 -4.16 5.98
N LEU A 41 7.46 -4.23 4.91
CA LEU A 41 7.88 -4.77 3.62
C LEU A 41 9.06 -3.98 3.03
N ILE A 42 8.99 -2.64 3.06
CA ILE A 42 10.07 -1.78 2.58
C ILE A 42 11.35 -2.01 3.41
N ARG A 43 11.24 -2.07 4.74
CA ARG A 43 12.40 -2.35 5.60
C ARG A 43 12.99 -3.74 5.34
N ALA A 44 12.15 -4.76 5.17
CA ALA A 44 12.60 -6.11 4.83
C ALA A 44 13.38 -6.14 3.50
N GLN A 45 12.93 -5.38 2.49
CA GLN A 45 13.64 -5.28 1.22
C GLN A 45 14.99 -4.54 1.35
N VAL A 46 15.04 -3.49 2.18
CA VAL A 46 16.30 -2.79 2.51
C VAL A 46 17.24 -3.70 3.30
N ASP A 47 16.72 -4.47 4.27
CA ASP A 47 17.49 -5.44 5.04
C ASP A 47 18.23 -6.43 4.15
N VAL A 48 17.57 -6.96 3.12
CA VAL A 48 18.19 -7.85 2.12
C VAL A 48 19.36 -7.13 1.41
N SER A 49 19.17 -5.87 1.04
CA SER A 49 20.20 -5.06 0.37
C SER A 49 21.38 -4.70 1.29
N CYS A 50 21.18 -4.71 2.60
CA CYS A 50 22.16 -4.37 3.61
C CYS A 50 23.01 -5.57 4.09
N ARG A 51 22.73 -6.79 3.60
CA ARG A 51 23.57 -7.96 3.92
C ARG A 51 24.94 -7.84 3.25
N GLN A 52 25.99 -8.25 3.96
CA GLN A 52 27.40 -8.05 3.57
C GLN A 52 27.78 -8.70 2.23
N ASP A 53 26.97 -9.66 1.78
CA ASP A 53 27.12 -10.41 0.54
C ASP A 53 26.58 -9.63 -0.69
N ALA A 54 25.92 -8.49 -0.46
CA ALA A 54 25.33 -7.69 -1.52
C ALA A 54 26.41 -6.90 -2.27
N GLN A 55 26.31 -6.88 -3.61
CA GLN A 55 27.16 -6.12 -4.55
C GLN A 55 27.30 -4.61 -4.24
N TYR A 56 26.53 -4.09 -3.27
CA TYR A 56 26.42 -2.68 -2.94
C TYR A 56 27.10 -2.29 -1.62
N ALA A 57 27.82 -3.21 -0.97
CA ALA A 57 28.49 -2.98 0.32
C ALA A 57 29.43 -1.75 0.34
N ALA A 58 29.93 -1.31 -0.82
CA ALA A 58 30.81 -0.14 -0.94
C ALA A 58 30.08 1.19 -1.22
N ASN A 59 28.75 1.21 -1.40
CA ASN A 59 28.02 2.44 -1.69
C ASN A 59 27.80 3.25 -0.39
N PRO A 60 28.43 4.43 -0.21
CA PRO A 60 28.37 5.17 1.06
C PRO A 60 26.95 5.60 1.44
N ARG A 61 26.10 5.87 0.45
CA ARG A 61 24.68 6.19 0.69
C ARG A 61 23.95 4.99 1.26
N LEU A 62 24.18 3.81 0.67
CA LEU A 62 23.56 2.57 1.16
C LEU A 62 24.04 2.23 2.56
N ILE A 63 25.34 2.34 2.86
CA ILE A 63 25.89 2.15 4.22
C ILE A 63 25.13 3.05 5.22
N THR A 64 25.01 4.34 4.92
CA THR A 64 24.30 5.31 5.77
C THR A 64 22.83 4.93 5.97
N LEU A 65 22.16 4.47 4.91
CA LEU A 65 20.77 3.98 5.01
C LEU A 65 20.69 2.73 5.88
N CYS A 66 21.61 1.78 5.70
CA CYS A 66 21.67 0.56 6.48
C CYS A 66 21.81 0.84 7.97
N ASP A 67 22.66 1.79 8.37
CA ASP A 67 22.88 2.14 9.78
C ASP A 67 21.62 2.69 10.47
N LYS A 68 20.75 3.40 9.72
CA LYS A 68 19.58 4.09 10.28
C LYS A 68 18.23 3.47 9.96
N ARG A 69 18.13 2.46 9.09
CA ARG A 69 16.86 1.95 8.54
C ARG A 69 15.79 1.59 9.59
N HIS A 70 16.19 1.05 10.73
CA HIS A 70 15.29 0.66 11.83
C HIS A 70 14.82 1.85 12.68
N HIS A 71 15.49 3.00 12.54
CA HIS A 71 15.13 4.25 13.23
C HIS A 71 14.22 5.15 12.38
N ILE A 72 13.97 4.79 11.12
CA ILE A 72 13.07 5.54 10.22
C ILE A 72 11.63 5.23 10.63
N PRO A 73 10.79 6.23 11.01
CA PRO A 73 9.39 6.00 11.38
C PRO A 73 8.54 5.52 10.21
N ASP A 74 7.49 4.74 10.50
CA ASP A 74 6.50 4.32 9.49
C ASP A 74 5.89 5.52 8.77
N THR A 75 5.64 6.62 9.49
CA THR A 75 5.08 7.86 8.94
C THR A 75 5.94 8.48 7.84
N VAL A 76 7.26 8.28 7.85
CA VAL A 76 8.17 8.76 6.80
C VAL A 76 7.99 7.92 5.53
N ILE A 77 7.93 6.59 5.69
CA ILE A 77 7.79 5.64 4.59
C ILE A 77 6.39 5.73 3.97
N GLU A 78 5.35 5.64 4.79
CA GLU A 78 3.95 5.70 4.37
C GLU A 78 3.57 7.08 3.86
N GLY A 79 4.05 8.14 4.52
CA GLY A 79 3.81 9.52 4.09
C GLY A 79 4.36 9.80 2.69
N ALA A 80 5.54 9.25 2.36
CA ALA A 80 6.12 9.37 1.03
C ALA A 80 5.37 8.55 -0.04
N ALA A 81 4.78 7.41 0.34
CA ALA A 81 4.06 6.53 -0.58
C ALA A 81 2.61 6.97 -0.84
N LEU A 82 1.97 7.62 0.15
CA LEU A 82 0.54 7.96 0.14
C LEU A 82 0.08 8.78 -1.08
N PRO A 83 0.81 9.80 -1.58
CA PRO A 83 0.42 10.52 -2.78
C PRO A 83 0.32 9.63 -4.03
N TYR A 84 1.14 8.57 -4.09
CA TYR A 84 1.15 7.62 -5.20
C TYR A 84 0.04 6.59 -5.05
N LEU A 85 -0.23 6.13 -3.83
CA LEU A 85 -1.37 5.26 -3.55
C LEU A 85 -2.69 5.89 -4.01
N ARG A 86 -2.87 7.19 -3.76
CA ARG A 86 -4.04 7.97 -4.20
C ARG A 86 -4.26 7.99 -5.71
N ARG A 87 -3.20 7.80 -6.51
CA ARG A 87 -3.32 7.77 -7.99
C ARG A 87 -3.90 6.45 -8.48
N HIS A 88 -3.62 5.36 -7.76
CA HIS A 88 -3.97 4.00 -8.18
C HIS A 88 -5.21 3.46 -7.46
N MET A 89 -5.59 4.04 -6.32
CA MET A 89 -6.62 3.49 -5.46
C MET A 89 -7.57 4.55 -4.91
N SER A 90 -8.87 4.29 -5.08
CA SER A 90 -9.93 5.10 -4.48
C SER A 90 -10.14 4.73 -3.01
N THR A 91 -10.71 5.66 -2.23
CA THR A 91 -11.08 5.43 -0.83
C THR A 91 -11.99 4.21 -0.66
N GLN A 92 -12.99 4.04 -1.55
CA GLN A 92 -13.89 2.89 -1.51
C GLN A 92 -13.13 1.57 -1.73
N LEU A 93 -12.26 1.53 -2.75
CA LEU A 93 -11.48 0.33 -3.03
C LEU A 93 -10.50 0.01 -1.90
N ALA A 94 -9.98 1.04 -1.22
CA ALA A 94 -9.14 0.88 -0.06
C ALA A 94 -9.90 0.26 1.13
N GLN A 95 -11.14 0.67 1.37
CA GLN A 95 -11.99 0.08 2.41
C GLN A 95 -12.28 -1.41 2.13
N GLU A 96 -12.57 -1.75 0.87
CA GLU A 96 -12.74 -3.15 0.44
C GLU A 96 -11.46 -3.97 0.68
N ALA A 97 -10.30 -3.41 0.34
CA ALA A 97 -9.00 -4.04 0.57
C ALA A 97 -8.71 -4.25 2.06
N ILE A 98 -8.98 -3.25 2.90
CA ILE A 98 -8.80 -3.33 4.36
C ILE A 98 -9.65 -4.45 4.94
N ALA A 99 -10.93 -4.56 4.55
CA ALA A 99 -11.83 -5.60 5.05
C ALA A 99 -11.29 -7.01 4.77
N ILE A 100 -10.62 -7.21 3.62
CA ILE A 100 -10.02 -8.49 3.25
C ILE A 100 -8.70 -8.71 4.01
N LEU A 101 -7.79 -7.75 3.93
CA LEU A 101 -6.43 -7.84 4.48
C LEU A 101 -6.41 -7.95 6.01
N THR A 102 -7.47 -7.49 6.69
CA THR A 102 -7.61 -7.61 8.15
C THR A 102 -8.08 -8.99 8.61
N SER A 103 -8.51 -9.88 7.70
CA SER A 103 -8.92 -11.24 8.05
C SER A 103 -7.77 -12.06 8.66
N PRO A 104 -8.05 -13.00 9.59
CA PRO A 104 -7.00 -13.81 10.21
C PRO A 104 -6.11 -14.56 9.22
N SER A 105 -6.70 -15.08 8.13
CA SER A 105 -5.96 -15.78 7.06
C SER A 105 -5.04 -14.83 6.30
N GLU A 106 -5.51 -13.65 5.88
CA GLU A 106 -4.68 -12.68 5.15
C GLU A 106 -3.56 -12.10 6.03
N LYS A 107 -3.83 -11.88 7.33
CA LYS A 107 -2.79 -11.48 8.29
C LYS A 107 -1.71 -12.56 8.44
N ALA A 108 -2.09 -13.83 8.50
CA ALA A 108 -1.12 -14.93 8.58
C ALA A 108 -0.25 -15.01 7.31
N VAL A 109 -0.87 -14.92 6.14
CA VAL A 109 -0.19 -14.91 4.84
C VAL A 109 0.75 -13.72 4.71
N SER A 110 0.31 -12.51 5.10
CA SER A 110 1.13 -11.30 5.00
C SER A 110 2.37 -11.33 5.91
N ARG A 111 2.25 -11.90 7.11
CA ARG A 111 3.42 -12.14 7.99
C ARG A 111 4.41 -13.13 7.36
N LYS A 112 3.92 -14.23 6.78
CA LYS A 112 4.78 -15.21 6.11
C LYS A 112 5.48 -14.60 4.90
N LEU A 113 4.76 -13.86 4.06
CA LEU A 113 5.32 -13.16 2.91
C LEU A 113 6.44 -12.20 3.31
N THR A 114 6.22 -11.41 4.37
CA THR A 114 7.23 -10.50 4.91
C THR A 114 8.46 -11.27 5.42
N ALA A 115 8.26 -12.41 6.09
CA ALA A 115 9.34 -13.27 6.54
C ALA A 115 10.11 -13.93 5.38
N GLU A 116 9.44 -14.32 4.28
CA GLU A 116 10.09 -14.83 3.08
C GLU A 116 10.98 -13.76 2.44
N ILE A 117 10.47 -12.53 2.30
CA ILE A 117 11.23 -11.40 1.78
C ILE A 117 12.45 -11.13 2.66
N ALA A 118 12.24 -11.02 3.97
CA ALA A 118 13.31 -10.74 4.90
C ALA A 118 14.36 -11.85 4.91
N SER A 119 13.97 -13.13 4.87
CA SER A 119 14.92 -14.25 4.94
C SER A 119 15.58 -14.58 3.61
N GLY A 120 14.89 -14.34 2.48
CA GLY A 120 15.22 -14.89 1.16
C GLY A 120 14.76 -16.36 0.99
N ASN A 121 14.04 -16.93 1.95
CA ASN A 121 13.50 -18.29 1.86
C ASN A 121 12.06 -18.27 1.33
N HIS A 122 11.87 -18.74 0.10
CA HIS A 122 10.58 -18.73 -0.61
C HIS A 122 9.72 -20.00 -0.38
N ASN A 123 9.85 -20.63 0.80
CA ASN A 123 9.18 -21.90 1.12
C ASN A 123 8.33 -21.84 2.41
N LEU A 124 7.98 -20.64 2.90
CA LEU A 124 7.17 -20.47 4.11
C LEU A 124 5.66 -20.49 3.80
N LEU A 125 5.28 -20.14 2.58
CA LEU A 125 3.91 -20.18 2.10
C LEU A 125 3.51 -21.59 1.65
N THR A 126 2.34 -22.06 2.11
CA THR A 126 1.77 -23.32 1.65
C THR A 126 1.09 -23.16 0.28
N PRO A 127 0.83 -24.26 -0.45
CA PRO A 127 0.09 -24.18 -1.73
C PRO A 127 -1.27 -23.47 -1.62
N ASP A 128 -2.01 -23.69 -0.54
CA ASP A 128 -3.32 -23.04 -0.31
C ASP A 128 -3.17 -21.53 -0.09
N GLU A 129 -2.11 -21.11 0.59
CA GLU A 129 -1.77 -19.70 0.81
C GLU A 129 -1.35 -19.03 -0.50
N LEU A 130 -0.61 -19.72 -1.37
CA LEU A 130 -0.27 -19.24 -2.71
C LEU A 130 -1.53 -19.06 -3.59
N LEU A 131 -2.50 -19.99 -3.51
CA LEU A 131 -3.78 -19.84 -4.20
C LEU A 131 -4.59 -18.65 -3.67
N LEU A 132 -4.55 -18.41 -2.36
CA LEU A 132 -5.19 -17.24 -1.75
C LEU A 132 -4.55 -15.93 -2.24
N LEU A 133 -3.21 -15.86 -2.25
CA LEU A 133 -2.46 -14.74 -2.82
C LEU A 133 -2.80 -14.49 -4.29
N LYS A 134 -2.89 -15.56 -5.09
CA LYS A 134 -3.26 -15.47 -6.51
C LYS A 134 -4.65 -14.86 -6.68
N ARG A 135 -5.67 -15.39 -5.98
CA ARG A 135 -7.04 -14.85 -6.04
C ARG A 135 -7.10 -13.39 -5.60
N ARG A 136 -6.34 -13.02 -4.57
CA ARG A 136 -6.21 -11.64 -4.13
C ARG A 136 -5.62 -10.76 -5.22
N ASN A 137 -4.52 -11.16 -5.84
CA ASN A 137 -3.85 -10.40 -6.90
C ASN A 137 -4.73 -10.24 -8.15
N GLU A 138 -5.61 -11.20 -8.44
CA GLU A 138 -6.56 -11.15 -9.56
C GLU A 138 -7.75 -10.21 -9.29
N SER A 139 -8.03 -9.89 -8.03
CA SER A 139 -9.12 -8.98 -7.65
C SER A 139 -8.83 -7.52 -8.05
N ARG A 140 -9.88 -6.67 -8.05
CA ARG A 140 -9.75 -5.24 -8.38
C ARG A 140 -8.78 -4.49 -7.46
N HIS A 141 -8.82 -4.75 -6.15
CA HIS A 141 -7.91 -4.11 -5.20
C HIS A 141 -6.49 -4.68 -5.32
N GLY A 142 -6.35 -5.97 -5.62
CA GLY A 142 -5.06 -6.60 -5.91
C GLY A 142 -4.38 -5.99 -7.14
N GLN A 143 -5.13 -5.75 -8.21
CA GLN A 143 -4.63 -5.08 -9.41
C GLN A 143 -4.21 -3.62 -9.11
N ALA A 144 -5.01 -2.88 -8.34
CA ALA A 144 -4.67 -1.51 -7.93
C ALA A 144 -3.42 -1.45 -7.04
N LEU A 145 -3.30 -2.36 -6.07
CA LEU A 145 -2.11 -2.50 -5.23
C LEU A 145 -0.88 -2.93 -6.05
N SER A 146 -1.06 -3.80 -7.04
CA SER A 146 0.00 -4.19 -7.97
C SER A 146 0.49 -2.99 -8.79
N ALA A 147 -0.43 -2.19 -9.36
CA ALA A 147 -0.10 -0.96 -10.07
C ALA A 147 0.63 0.05 -9.18
N PHE A 148 0.18 0.23 -7.94
CA PHE A 148 0.87 1.05 -6.95
C PHE A 148 2.28 0.55 -6.63
N SER A 149 2.45 -0.76 -6.38
CA SER A 149 3.76 -1.34 -6.06
C SER A 149 4.74 -1.33 -7.24
N SER A 150 4.22 -1.24 -8.46
CA SER A 150 5.02 -1.16 -9.69
C SER A 150 5.28 0.27 -10.13
N ASP A 151 4.78 1.28 -9.40
CA ASP A 151 4.98 2.68 -9.71
C ASP A 151 6.44 3.10 -9.40
N PRO A 152 7.26 3.41 -10.42
CA PRO A 152 8.66 3.74 -10.19
C PRO A 152 8.83 5.07 -9.44
N GLU A 153 7.87 5.99 -9.52
CA GLU A 153 7.93 7.25 -8.77
C GLU A 153 7.67 7.03 -7.29
N GLN A 154 6.77 6.10 -6.95
CA GLN A 154 6.52 5.67 -5.57
C GLN A 154 7.79 5.13 -4.94
N GLY A 155 8.47 4.19 -5.60
CA GLY A 155 9.72 3.61 -5.11
C GLY A 155 10.82 4.66 -4.91
N ARG A 156 10.96 5.61 -5.86
CA ARG A 156 11.91 6.73 -5.75
C ARG A 156 11.59 7.66 -4.60
N ALA A 157 10.32 8.00 -4.40
CA ALA A 157 9.89 8.88 -3.33
C ALA A 157 10.14 8.28 -1.94
N VAL A 158 9.83 7.00 -1.75
CA VAL A 158 10.10 6.29 -0.50
C VAL A 158 11.60 6.18 -0.25
N ALA A 159 12.38 5.73 -1.24
CA ALA A 159 13.83 5.63 -1.09
C ALA A 159 14.43 6.98 -0.70
N ARG A 160 14.02 8.05 -1.38
CA ARG A 160 14.45 9.42 -1.07
C ARG A 160 14.11 9.84 0.35
N ALA A 161 12.86 9.65 0.78
CA ALA A 161 12.43 9.99 2.13
C ALA A 161 13.25 9.25 3.20
N MET A 162 13.55 7.97 2.95
CA MET A 162 14.41 7.17 3.83
C MET A 162 15.85 7.67 3.87
N PHE A 163 16.42 8.08 2.72
CA PHE A 163 17.76 8.65 2.66
C PHE A 163 17.85 10.03 3.33
N GLU A 164 16.83 10.87 3.17
CA GLU A 164 16.81 12.25 3.70
C GLU A 164 16.47 12.32 5.20
N TYR A 165 15.91 11.27 5.80
CA TYR A 165 15.57 11.24 7.23
C TYR A 165 16.83 11.22 8.13
N ASP A 166 16.97 12.17 9.05
CA ASP A 166 17.99 12.14 10.09
C ASP A 166 17.36 11.76 11.45
N PRO A 167 17.70 10.60 12.04
CA PRO A 167 17.13 10.16 13.32
C PRO A 167 17.47 11.09 14.49
N ARG A 168 18.52 11.92 14.39
CA ARG A 168 18.93 12.84 15.46
C ARG A 168 18.04 14.07 15.56
N THR A 169 17.53 14.53 14.42
CA THR A 169 16.65 15.70 14.34
C THR A 169 15.18 15.32 14.21
N GLY A 170 14.89 14.05 13.88
CA GLY A 170 13.53 13.57 13.59
C GLY A 170 12.93 14.18 12.33
N SER A 171 13.73 14.91 11.53
CA SER A 171 13.26 15.61 10.34
C SER A 171 13.51 14.78 9.09
N SER A 172 12.47 14.60 8.26
CA SER A 172 12.65 14.47 6.83
C SER A 172 12.76 15.88 6.25
N HIS A 173 13.85 16.20 5.57
CA HIS A 173 13.89 17.39 4.72
C HIS A 173 13.50 16.96 3.31
N PRO A 174 12.20 16.99 2.92
CA PRO A 174 11.86 16.76 1.54
C PRO A 174 12.41 17.95 0.76
N ALA A 175 13.56 17.79 0.09
CA ALA A 175 13.94 18.80 -0.88
C ALA A 175 12.82 18.86 -1.94
N PRO A 176 12.35 20.04 -2.35
CA PRO A 176 11.21 20.16 -3.24
C PRO A 176 11.43 19.33 -4.52
N LEU A 177 10.40 18.62 -4.95
CA LEU A 177 10.37 17.97 -6.26
C LEU A 177 10.60 19.06 -7.30
N LYS A 178 11.78 19.07 -7.92
CA LYS A 178 11.94 19.84 -9.16
C LYS A 178 11.11 19.13 -10.23
N PRO A 179 10.23 19.86 -10.95
CA PRO A 179 9.48 19.31 -12.07
C PRO A 179 10.42 18.83 -13.18
#